data_AF-V2GIN8-F1
#
_entry.id   AF-V2GIN8-F1
#
_cell.length_a   1.000
_cell.length_b   1.000
_cell.length_c   1.000
_cell.angle_alpha   90.00
_cell.angle_beta   90.00
_cell.angle_gamma   90.00
#
_symmetry.space_group_name_H-M   'P 1'
#
loop_
_entity.id
_entity.type
_entity.pdbx_description
1 polymer ?
#
loop_
_entity_poly.entity_id
_entity_poly.type
_entity_poly.pdbx_seq_one_letter_code
_entity_poly.pdbx_strand_id
1 'polypeptide(L)' 'MERAGLAKKDYTIKDIRAKAMTDASKAGYDLDELQVAGAHAEGSTTQGYIKQREVPVSLSDCCCRRLDIGCHPRTCL' A
#
# COMPACT_ATOMS: atom_id res chain seq x y z
N MET A 1 -4.46 30.15 3.85
CA MET A 1 -4.12 28.75 4.20
C MET A 1 -3.31 28.17 3.06
N GLU A 2 -2.06 27.83 3.32
CA GLU A 2 -1.20 27.14 2.36
C GLU A 2 -1.60 25.66 2.29
N ARG A 3 -1.73 25.10 1.09
CA ARG A 3 -2.04 23.68 0.87
C ARG A 3 -0.76 22.86 1.00
N ALA A 4 -0.87 21.57 1.33
CA ALA A 4 0.26 20.66 1.60
C ALA A 4 1.27 20.41 0.44
N GLY A 5 1.21 21.16 -0.66
CA GLY A 5 2.23 21.11 -1.72
C GLY A 5 2.30 19.79 -2.51
N LEU A 6 1.27 18.94 -2.47
CA LEU A 6 1.29 17.59 -3.06
C LEU A 6 0.99 17.53 -4.56
N ALA A 7 0.70 18.66 -5.20
CA ALA A 7 0.23 18.69 -6.60
C ALA A 7 1.22 18.14 -7.63
N LYS A 8 2.52 18.09 -7.30
CA LYS A 8 3.59 17.57 -8.17
C LYS A 8 4.09 16.17 -7.75
N LYS A 9 3.36 15.49 -6.87
CA LYS A 9 3.72 14.16 -6.37
C LYS A 9 2.77 13.13 -6.96
N ASP A 10 3.29 11.93 -7.21
CA ASP A 10 2.51 10.80 -7.74
C ASP A 10 1.69 10.09 -6.66
N TYR A 11 1.49 10.72 -5.49
CA TYR A 11 0.72 10.18 -4.38
C TYR A 11 -0.18 11.25 -3.76
N THR A 12 -1.32 10.80 -3.26
CA THR A 12 -2.35 11.66 -2.67
C THR A 12 -2.28 11.65 -1.13
N ILE A 13 -3.03 12.55 -0.48
CA ILE A 13 -3.20 12.54 0.99
C ILE A 13 -3.78 11.18 1.46
N LYS A 14 -4.65 10.57 0.63
CA LYS A 14 -5.24 9.26 0.93
C LYS A 14 -4.17 8.17 0.98
N ASP A 15 -3.17 8.24 0.11
CA ASP A 15 -2.07 7.26 0.07
C ASP A 15 -1.15 7.40 1.28
N ILE A 16 -0.88 8.63 1.71
CA ILE A 16 -0.12 8.91 2.95
C ILE A 16 -0.87 8.35 4.16
N ARG A 17 -2.18 8.58 4.24
CA ARG A 17 -3.03 8.03 5.32
C ARG A 17 -2.99 6.50 5.33
N ALA A 18 -3.15 5.87 4.16
CA ALA A 18 -3.10 4.42 4.04
C ALA A 18 -1.74 3.86 4.48
N LYS A 19 -0.64 4.53 4.10
CA LYS A 19 0.71 4.17 4.54
C LYS A 19 0.85 4.26 6.06
N ALA A 20 0.42 5.36 6.67
CA ALA A 20 0.46 5.56 8.12
C ALA A 20 -0.33 4.48 8.89
N MET A 21 -1.54 4.14 8.43
CA MET A 21 -2.36 3.09 9.06
C MET A 21 -1.74 1.69 8.89
N THR A 22 -1.11 1.44 7.74
CA THR A 22 -0.37 0.18 7.51
C THR A 22 0.85 0.07 8.44
N ASP A 23 1.60 1.16 8.60
CA ASP A 23 2.78 1.17 9.48
C ASP A 23 2.38 1.02 10.95
N ALA A 24 1.26 1.62 11.38
CA ALA A 24 0.70 1.41 12.71
C ALA A 24 0.22 -0.05 12.90
N SER A 25 -0.49 -0.63 11.94
CA SER A 25 -0.85 -2.06 12.01
C SER A 25 0.39 -2.96 12.18
N LYS A 26 1.50 -2.66 11.48
CA LYS A 26 2.78 -3.38 11.65
C LYS A 26 3.43 -3.18 13.01
N ALA A 27 3.25 -2.03 13.63
CA ALA A 27 3.72 -1.76 14.99
C ALA A 27 2.91 -2.51 16.05
N GLY A 28 1.82 -3.19 15.66
CA GLY A 28 1.00 -4.03 16.54
C GLY A 28 -0.23 -3.35 17.12
N TYR A 29 -0.60 -2.16 16.61
CA TYR A 29 -1.86 -1.51 16.98
C TYR A 29 -3.06 -2.29 16.46
N ASP A 30 -4.11 -2.38 17.27
CA ASP A 30 -5.32 -3.13 16.94
C ASP A 30 -6.22 -2.36 15.96
N LEU A 31 -7.11 -3.08 15.28
CA LEU A 31 -8.03 -2.51 14.30
C LEU A 31 -8.94 -1.43 14.90
N ASP A 32 -9.36 -1.62 16.16
CA ASP A 32 -10.20 -0.66 16.89
C ASP A 32 -9.47 0.65 17.18
N GLU A 33 -8.18 0.58 17.54
CA GLU A 33 -7.33 1.75 17.74
C GLU A 33 -7.11 2.51 16.42
N LEU A 34 -6.89 1.76 15.34
CA LEU A 34 -6.76 2.31 13.99
C LEU A 34 -8.06 2.93 13.50
N GLN A 35 -9.21 2.38 13.90
CA GLN A 35 -10.53 2.92 13.56
C GLN A 35 -10.76 4.28 14.24
N VAL A 36 -10.38 4.41 15.52
CA VAL A 36 -10.43 5.69 16.24
C VAL A 36 -9.48 6.71 15.61
N ALA A 37 -8.23 6.31 15.33
CA ALA A 37 -7.24 7.19 14.70
C ALA A 37 -7.63 7.62 13.27
N GLY A 38 -8.28 6.73 12.52
CA GLY A 38 -8.79 6.99 11.18
C GLY A 38 -10.12 7.77 11.15
N ALA A 39 -10.76 7.97 12.31
CA ALA A 39 -12.12 8.50 12.43
C ALA A 39 -13.12 7.77 11.50
N HIS A 40 -13.01 6.44 11.44
CA HIS A 40 -13.88 5.61 10.61
C HIS A 40 -15.08 5.08 11.41
N ALA A 41 -16.26 5.11 10.80
CA ALA A 41 -17.47 4.58 11.41
C ALA A 41 -17.49 3.04 11.43
N GLU A 42 -16.84 2.39 10.45
CA GLU A 42 -16.84 0.93 10.30
C GLU A 42 -15.42 0.39 10.14
N GLY A 43 -15.17 -0.79 10.71
CA GLY A 43 -13.89 -1.50 10.58
C GLY A 43 -13.55 -1.92 9.14
N SER A 44 -14.57 -2.15 8.30
CA SER A 44 -14.43 -2.42 6.85
C SER A 44 -13.70 -1.28 6.14
N THR A 45 -14.01 -0.03 6.52
CA THR A 45 -13.36 1.16 5.96
C THR A 45 -11.91 1.23 6.42
N THR A 46 -11.64 0.96 7.69
CA THR A 46 -10.27 0.87 8.26
C THR A 46 -9.41 -0.17 7.53
N GLN A 47 -9.96 -1.37 7.30
CA GLN A 47 -9.26 -2.43 6.56
C GLN A 47 -8.91 -2.00 5.14
N GLY A 48 -9.76 -1.22 4.47
CA GLY A 48 -9.47 -0.67 3.14
C GLY A 48 -8.26 0.26 3.07
N TYR A 49 -7.82 0.84 4.20
CA TYR A 49 -6.62 1.66 4.28
C TYR A 49 -5.36 0.87 4.65
N ILE A 50 -5.50 -0.35 5.17
CA ILE A 50 -4.36 -1.23 5.47
C ILE A 50 -3.93 -1.93 4.16
N LYS A 51 -2.70 -1.66 3.72
CA LYS A 51 -2.17 -2.28 2.49
C LYS A 51 -1.88 -3.75 2.76
N GLN A 52 -2.44 -4.62 1.92
CA GLN A 52 -2.23 -6.07 2.00
C GLN A 52 -0.78 -6.49 1.66
N ARG A 53 -0.05 -5.67 0.90
CA ARG A 53 1.30 -5.98 0.44
C ARG A 53 2.27 -4.93 0.93
N GLU A 54 3.45 -5.39 1.33
CA GLU A 54 4.56 -4.53 1.77
C GLU A 54 5.29 -3.89 0.59
N VAL A 55 5.40 -4.61 -0.53
CA VAL A 55 6.04 -4.15 -1.76
C VAL A 55 4.98 -4.08 -2.87
N PRO A 56 4.85 -2.93 -3.57
CA PRO A 56 4.00 -2.84 -4.73
C PRO A 56 4.61 -3.69 -5.86
N VAL A 57 3.78 -4.51 -6.51
CA VAL A 57 4.22 -5.36 -7.63
C VAL A 57 3.69 -4.75 -8.91
N SER A 58 4.57 -4.27 -9.79
CA SER A 58 4.21 -3.96 -11.17
C SER A 58 4.02 -5.27 -11.92
N LEU A 59 2.94 -5.42 -12.69
CA LEU A 59 2.79 -6.56 -13.61
C LEU A 59 3.88 -6.58 -14.71
N SER A 60 4.61 -5.48 -14.90
CA SER A 60 5.74 -5.35 -15.81
C SER A 60 7.09 -5.81 -15.24
N ASP A 61 7.20 -6.06 -13.92
CA ASP A 61 8.45 -6.50 -13.29
C ASP A 61 8.66 -8.03 -13.36
N CYS A 62 8.24 -8.65 -14.47
CA CYS A 62 8.72 -9.98 -14.82
C CYS A 62 10.04 -9.85 -15.60
N CYS A 63 11.11 -9.44 -14.90
CA CYS A 63 12.46 -9.48 -15.44
C CYS A 63 13.17 -10.75 -14.94
N CYS A 64 13.12 -11.82 -15.74
CA CYS A 64 13.79 -13.09 -15.45
C CYS A 64 15.30 -13.05 -15.77
N ARG A 65 16.15 -13.32 -14.78
CA ARG A 65 17.45 -14.04 -14.92
C ARG A 65 17.90 -14.48 -13.51
N ARG A 66 18.33 -15.70 -13.22
CA ARG A 66 19.09 -16.71 -13.98
C ARG A 66 18.71 -18.12 -13.46
N LEU A 67 18.81 -19.12 -14.36
CA LEU A 67 18.52 -20.56 -14.25
C LEU A 67 19.06 -21.19 -12.93
N ASP A 68 18.42 -22.18 -12.30
CA ASP A 68 18.33 -23.56 -12.81
C ASP A 68 17.02 -24.33 -12.52
N ILE A 69 16.02 -23.78 -11.82
CA ILE A 69 14.72 -24.46 -11.63
C ILE A 69 13.55 -23.47 -11.81
N GLY A 70 13.21 -23.20 -13.07
CA GLY A 70 11.87 -22.78 -13.52
C GLY A 70 11.38 -21.35 -13.22
N CYS A 71 11.40 -20.47 -14.23
CA CYS A 71 10.37 -19.45 -14.46
C CYS A 71 10.14 -19.34 -15.99
N HIS A 72 8.90 -19.48 -16.46
CA HIS A 72 8.56 -19.44 -17.89
C HIS A 72 7.64 -18.24 -18.19
N PRO A 73 8.19 -17.11 -18.64
CA PRO A 73 7.41 -16.04 -19.24
C PRO A 73 7.15 -16.33 -20.72
N ARG A 74 5.90 -16.56 -21.11
CA ARG A 74 5.52 -16.48 -22.53
C ARG A 74 5.15 -15.03 -22.87
N THR A 75 5.98 -14.50 -23.77
CA THR A 75 5.86 -13.30 -24.61
C THR A 75 5.74 -11.97 -23.89
N CYS A 76 6.90 -11.31 -23.76
CA CYS A 76 6.98 -9.86 -23.92
C CYS A 76 6.68 -9.53 -25.40
N LEU A 77 5.56 -8.85 -25.64
CA LEU A 77 5.26 -8.06 -26.84
C LEU A 77 4.52 -6.81 -26.37
#